data_AF-A0A2A6CBZ9-F1
#
_entry.id   AF-A0A2A6CBZ9-F1
#
_cell.length_a   1.000
_cell.length_b   1.000
_cell.length_c   1.000
_cell.angle_alpha   90.00
_cell.angle_beta   90.00
_cell.angle_gamma   90.00
#
_symmetry.space_group_name_H-M   'P 1'
#
loop_
_entity.id
_entity.type
_entity.pdbx_description
1 polymer ?
#
loop_
_entity_poly.entity_id
_entity_poly.type
_entity_poly.pdbx_seq_one_letter_code
_entity_poly.pdbx_strand_id
1 'polypeptide(L)'
;MVTVCLQMSQPERGGATVFNTLGTAVFPTKLDALFWYNLKRNGTIKSSPKSQLLNNTYPFQVSNKWIHEKGQEFRRPCGLTEDAYEHYVGDLEHNE
;
A
#
# COMPACT_ATOMS: atom_id res chain seq x y z
N MET A 1 3.39 -8.80 -2.76
CA MET A 1 4.11 -7.63 -2.21
C MET A 1 3.14 -6.54 -1.75
N VAL A 2 3.41 -5.96 -0.58
CA VAL A 2 2.75 -4.76 -0.05
C VAL A 2 3.79 -3.75 0.43
N THR A 3 3.37 -2.49 0.55
CA THR A 3 4.18 -1.43 1.15
C THR A 3 3.46 -0.82 2.32
N VAL A 4 4.21 -0.62 3.41
CA VAL A 4 3.82 0.17 4.57
C VAL A 4 4.70 1.40 4.62
N CYS A 5 4.09 2.59 4.60
CA CYS A 5 4.80 3.86 4.79
C CYS A 5 4.40 4.44 6.14
N LEU A 6 5.34 4.43 7.09
CA LEU A 6 5.18 4.96 8.43
C LEU A 6 5.53 6.44 8.44
N GLN A 7 4.65 7.26 9.00
CA GLN A 7 4.81 8.71 9.07
C GLN A 7 5.44 9.08 10.41
N MET A 8 6.76 9.25 10.40
CA MET A 8 7.55 9.49 11.62
C MET A 8 7.39 10.92 12.16
N SER A 9 7.05 11.85 11.26
CA SER A 9 6.86 13.27 11.54
C SER A 9 5.79 13.87 10.64
N GLN A 10 5.21 14.99 11.06
CA GLN A 10 4.20 15.72 10.31
C GLN A 10 4.78 17.08 9.86
N PRO A 11 4.77 17.39 8.55
CA PRO A 11 5.17 18.70 8.03
C PRO A 11 4.06 19.74 8.26
N GLU A 12 4.44 21.02 8.35
CA GLU A 12 3.49 22.13 8.50
C GLU A 12 2.62 22.36 7.25
N ARG A 13 3.14 22.02 6.07
CA ARG A 13 2.48 22.13 4.76
C ARG A 13 2.91 20.97 3.87
N GLY A 14 2.15 20.61 2.83
CA GLY A 14 2.58 19.64 1.81
C GLY A 14 2.87 18.23 2.32
N GLY A 15 3.75 17.49 1.62
CA GLY A 15 4.25 16.17 2.01
C GLY A 15 3.30 15.00 1.72
N ALA A 16 2.28 15.22 0.89
CA ALA A 16 1.28 14.20 0.60
C ALA A 16 1.87 13.00 -0.15
N THR A 17 1.39 11.81 0.20
CA THR A 17 1.53 10.62 -0.64
C THR A 17 0.40 10.63 -1.67
N VAL A 18 0.75 10.70 -2.96
CA VAL A 18 -0.21 10.85 -4.05
C VAL A 18 -0.35 9.55 -4.81
N PHE A 19 -1.59 9.14 -5.06
CA PHE A 19 -1.95 8.00 -5.89
C PHE A 19 -2.69 8.50 -7.13
N ASN A 20 -1.94 8.88 -8.17
CA ASN A 20 -2.46 9.56 -9.36
C ASN A 20 -3.64 8.82 -10.02
N THR A 21 -3.54 7.49 -10.19
CA THR A 21 -4.59 6.69 -10.83
C THR A 21 -5.87 6.60 -9.99
N LEU A 22 -5.76 6.76 -8.68
CA LEU A 22 -6.92 6.83 -7.78
C LEU A 22 -7.44 8.25 -7.60
N GLY A 23 -6.72 9.27 -8.09
CA GLY A 23 -7.07 10.68 -7.90
C GLY A 23 -7.07 11.11 -6.43
N THR A 24 -6.32 10.43 -5.56
CA THR A 24 -6.30 10.70 -4.12
C THR A 24 -4.92 11.06 -3.61
N ALA A 25 -4.89 11.89 -2.57
CA ALA A 25 -3.69 12.31 -1.88
C ALA A 25 -3.92 12.20 -0.38
N VAL A 26 -2.95 11.62 0.33
CA VAL A 26 -3.00 11.46 1.78
C VAL A 26 -1.91 12.31 2.40
N PHE A 27 -2.32 13.28 3.21
CA PHE A 27 -1.40 14.13 3.94
C PHE A 27 -0.87 13.42 5.18
N PRO A 28 0.42 13.61 5.50
CA PRO A 28 1.02 12.94 6.63
C PRO A 28 0.59 13.48 7.99
N THR A 29 0.25 12.58 8.90
CA THR A 29 0.02 12.82 10.32
C THR A 29 1.03 11.99 11.12
N LYS A 30 1.59 12.57 12.17
CA LYS A 30 2.62 11.89 12.95
C LYS A 30 2.07 10.60 13.57
N LEU A 31 2.83 9.51 13.44
CA LEU A 31 2.52 8.15 13.91
C LEU A 31 1.50 7.37 13.07
N ASP A 32 0.95 7.95 12.01
CA ASP A 32 0.07 7.22 11.09
C ASP A 32 0.87 6.31 10.14
N ALA A 33 0.14 5.37 9.54
CA ALA A 33 0.69 4.45 8.55
C ALA A 33 -0.21 4.40 7.31
N LEU A 34 0.40 4.49 6.14
CA LEU A 34 -0.25 4.11 4.89
C LEU A 34 0.09 2.66 4.57
N PHE A 35 -0.92 1.93 4.11
CA PHE A 35 -0.80 0.54 3.69
C PHE A 35 -1.44 0.36 2.31
N TRP A 36 -0.72 -0.26 1.37
CA TRP A 36 -1.28 -0.60 0.07
C TRP A 36 -0.66 -1.85 -0.58
N TYR A 37 -1.41 -2.42 -1.52
CA TYR A 37 -1.04 -3.59 -2.31
C TYR A 37 -0.32 -3.20 -3.61
N ASN A 38 0.85 -3.81 -3.85
CA ASN A 38 1.58 -3.65 -5.11
C ASN A 38 1.26 -4.76 -6.12
N LEU A 39 0.80 -5.92 -5.65
CA LEU A 39 0.38 -7.06 -6.47
C LEU A 39 -1.13 -7.28 -6.37
N LYS A 40 -1.72 -7.89 -7.39
CA LYS A 40 -3.05 -8.51 -7.34
C LYS A 40 -3.00 -9.78 -6.49
N ARG A 41 -4.16 -10.35 -6.13
CA ARG A 41 -4.20 -11.57 -5.27
C ARG A 41 -3.56 -12.78 -5.89
N ASN A 42 -3.60 -12.93 -7.20
CA ASN A 42 -2.88 -14.00 -7.92
C ASN A 42 -1.35 -13.79 -7.99
N GLY A 43 -0.81 -12.71 -7.39
CA GLY A 43 0.62 -12.43 -7.38
C GLY A 43 1.14 -11.68 -8.61
N THR A 44 0.29 -11.38 -9.59
CA THR A 44 0.68 -10.53 -10.73
C THR A 44 0.82 -9.07 -10.30
N ILE A 45 1.69 -8.33 -10.99
CA ILE A 45 1.89 -6.90 -10.72
C ILE A 45 0.58 -6.17 -11.00
N LYS A 46 0.10 -5.41 -10.01
CA LYS A 46 -1.08 -4.58 -10.22
C LYS A 46 -0.68 -3.42 -11.12
N SER A 47 -1.35 -3.29 -12.28
CA SER A 47 -1.26 -2.10 -13.09
C SER A 47 -1.96 -0.95 -12.33
N SER A 48 -1.22 -0.25 -11.46
CA SER A 48 -1.56 1.01 -10.75
C SER A 48 -2.01 0.87 -9.28
N PRO A 49 -1.75 1.87 -8.39
CA PRO A 49 -1.27 3.25 -8.61
C PRO A 49 0.22 3.41 -8.27
N LYS A 50 0.96 4.17 -9.08
CA LYS A 50 2.30 4.64 -8.71
C LYS A 50 2.13 5.65 -7.57
N SER A 51 2.52 5.24 -6.36
CA SER A 51 2.63 6.15 -5.23
C SER A 51 3.84 7.06 -5.44
N GLN A 52 3.64 8.36 -5.31
CA GLN A 52 4.71 9.36 -5.35
C GLN A 52 4.59 10.25 -4.11
N LEU A 53 5.71 10.52 -3.45
CA LEU A 53 5.76 11.54 -2.41
C LEU A 53 5.87 12.89 -3.12
N LEU A 54 4.90 13.77 -2.88
CA LEU A 54 4.99 15.14 -3.36
C LEU A 54 5.93 15.91 -2.43
N ASN A 55 7.02 16.43 -3.02
CA ASN A 55 8.01 17.19 -2.28
C ASN A 55 7.39 18.40 -1.60
N ASN A 56 7.86 18.67 -0.40
CA ASN A 56 7.46 19.82 0.38
C ASN A 56 8.63 20.79 0.55
N THR A 57 8.31 22.05 0.81
CA THR A 57 9.29 23.08 1.21
C THR A 57 9.96 22.73 2.54
N TYR A 58 9.27 22.00 3.43
CA TYR A 58 9.80 21.56 4.72
C TYR A 58 10.04 20.03 4.74
N PRO A 59 11.21 19.58 5.22
CA PRO A 59 11.52 18.16 5.32
C PRO A 59 10.65 17.46 6.35
N PHE A 60 10.23 16.25 6.03
CA PHE A 60 9.57 15.33 6.96
C PHE A 60 10.12 13.93 6.75
N GLN A 61 10.06 13.12 7.80
CA GLN A 61 10.58 11.77 7.83
C GLN A 61 9.46 10.75 7.66
N VAL A 62 9.73 9.78 6.80
CA VAL A 62 8.92 8.57 6.60
C VAL A 62 9.83 7.35 6.63
N SER A 63 9.26 6.20 7.01
CA SER A 63 9.96 4.91 6.94
C SER A 63 9.14 3.94 6.09
N ASN A 64 9.79 3.37 5.07
CA ASN A 64 9.17 2.39 4.18
C ASN A 64 9.51 0.97 4.63
N LYS A 65 8.50 0.13 4.80
CA LYS A 65 8.65 -1.31 4.96
C LYS A 65 7.98 -2.02 3.79
N TRP A 66 8.78 -2.78 3.05
CA TRP A 66 8.29 -3.64 1.98
C TRP A 66 8.13 -5.05 2.52
N ILE A 67 6.99 -5.66 2.22
CA ILE A 67 6.69 -7.04 2.62
C ILE A 67 6.46 -7.82 1.34
N HIS A 68 7.35 -8.78 1.10
CA HIS A 68 7.29 -9.64 -0.08
C HIS A 68 6.27 -10.76 0.10
N GLU A 69 5.74 -11.25 -1.02
CA GLU A 69 4.82 -12.39 -1.08
C GLU A 69 5.50 -13.72 -0.75
N LYS A 70 6.80 -13.86 -1.07
CA LYS A 70 7.56 -15.07 -0.76
C LYS A 70 7.67 -15.28 0.75
N GLY A 71 7.34 -16.48 1.23
CA GLY A 71 7.30 -16.82 2.66
C GLY A 71 5.97 -16.49 3.32
N GLN A 72 4.96 -16.04 2.57
CA GLN A 72 3.60 -15.78 3.05
C GLN A 72 2.57 -16.82 2.55
N GLU A 73 2.99 -17.83 1.81
CA GLU A 73 2.14 -18.84 1.18
C GLU A 73 1.12 -19.50 2.13
N PHE A 74 1.50 -19.74 3.39
CA PHE A 74 0.62 -20.37 4.39
C PHE A 74 -0.19 -19.37 5.23
N ARG A 75 0.27 -18.11 5.34
CA ARG A 75 -0.40 -17.07 6.14
C ARG A 75 -1.37 -16.24 5.30
N ARG A 76 -1.10 -16.14 4.01
CA ARG A 76 -1.85 -15.33 3.06
C ARG A 76 -1.75 -15.97 1.67
N PRO A 77 -2.51 -17.06 1.42
CA PRO A 77 -2.50 -17.75 0.14
C PRO A 77 -2.85 -16.78 -1.00
N CYS A 78 -2.30 -17.01 -2.20
CA CYS A 78 -2.68 -16.27 -3.39
C CYS A 78 -4.07 -16.70 -3.88
N GLY A 79 -4.78 -15.77 -4.52
CA GLY A 79 -6.01 -16.09 -5.23
C GLY A 79 -5.71 -16.93 -6.47
N LEU A 80 -6.56 -17.91 -6.77
CA LEU A 80 -6.41 -18.77 -7.95
C LEU A 80 -6.79 -18.06 -9.25
N THR A 81 -7.62 -17.02 -9.15
CA THR A 81 -8.06 -16.20 -10.28
C THR A 81 -7.59 -14.76 -10.14
N GLU A 82 -7.60 -14.01 -11.23
CA GLU A 82 -7.12 -12.62 -11.26
C GLU A 82 -8.07 -11.64 -10.56
N ASP A 83 -9.36 -11.97 -10.60
CA ASP A 83 -10.50 -11.26 -10.02
C ASP A 83 -10.75 -11.61 -8.55
N ALA A 84 -10.04 -12.59 -7.99
CA ALA A 84 -10.12 -12.91 -6.57
C ALA A 84 -9.85 -11.65 -5.72
N TYR A 85 -10.84 -11.25 -4.93
CA TYR A 85 -10.75 -10.11 -4.02
C TYR A 85 -10.85 -10.57 -2.56
N GLU A 86 -10.37 -9.70 -1.67
CA GLU A 86 -10.50 -9.87 -0.22
C GLU A 86 -11.65 -8.98 0.27
N HIS A 87 -12.48 -9.49 1.16
CA HIS A 87 -13.44 -8.69 1.93
C HIS A 87 -12.80 -8.13 3.20
N TYR A 88 -11.92 -8.91 3.82
CA TYR A 88 -11.12 -8.54 4.99
C TYR A 88 -9.64 -8.81 4.74
N VAL A 89 -8.74 -8.09 5.41
CA VAL A 89 -7.30 -8.26 5.16
C VAL A 89 -6.87 -9.71 5.38
N GLY A 90 -6.45 -10.38 4.30
CA GLY A 90 -5.97 -11.75 4.30
C GLY A 90 -7.04 -12.84 4.13
N ASP A 91 -8.32 -12.50 4.03
CA ASP A 91 -9.35 -13.48 3.65
C ASP A 91 -9.29 -13.78 2.14
N LEU A 92 -9.90 -14.89 1.75
CA LEU A 92 -10.22 -15.19 0.36
C LEU A 92 -11.69 -15.55 0.35
N GLU A 93 -12.45 -14.94 -0.54
CA GLU A 93 -13.78 -15.46 -0.83
C GLU A 93 -13.65 -16.91 -1.32
N HIS A 94 -14.35 -17.82 -0.67
CA HIS A 94 -14.51 -19.18 -1.18
C HIS A 94 -15.59 -19.11 -2.27
N ASN A 95 -15.16 -18.94 -3.52
CA ASN A 95 -16.04 -19.27 -4.64
C ASN A 95 -16.22 -20.80 -4.61
N GLU A 96 -17.35 -21.27 -4.07
CA GLU A 96 -17.86 -22.63 -4.26
C GLU A 96 -18.18 -22.88 -5.74
#